data_AF-U1QZK2-F1
#
_entry.id   AF-U1QZK2-F1
#
_cell.length_a   1.000
_cell.length_b   1.000
_cell.length_c   1.000
_cell.angle_alpha   90.00
_cell.angle_beta   90.00
_cell.angle_gamma   90.00
#
_symmetry.space_group_name_H-M   'P 1'
#
loop_
_entity.id
_entity.type
_entity.pdbx_description
1 polymer ?
#
loop_
_entity_poly.entity_id
_entity_poly.type
_entity_poly.pdbx_seq_one_letter_code
_entity_poly.pdbx_strand_id
1 'polypeptide(L)' 'TEVAEAVVGEVDGIRDLQVRILSQIGRPIDQPHVADARLVTEAGVTVGDVESEVETIVDEKLADVTSVTERAVRGELTTF' A
#
# COMPACT_ATOMS: atom_id res chain seq x y z
N THR A 1 0.24 -1.97 -8.08
CA THR A 1 1.41 -1.26 -7.52
C THR A 1 1.04 0.02 -6.80
N GLU A 2 -0.21 0.49 -6.90
CA GLU A 2 -0.67 1.79 -6.38
C GLU A 2 -0.34 2.08 -4.91
N VAL A 3 -0.45 1.10 -4.00
CA VAL A 3 -0.08 1.31 -2.58
C VAL A 3 1.41 1.65 -2.45
N ALA A 4 2.26 0.93 -3.20
CA ALA A 4 3.70 1.17 -3.15
C ALA A 4 4.08 2.52 -3.77
N GLU A 5 3.44 2.87 -4.89
CA GLU A 5 3.63 4.15 -5.57
C GLU A 5 3.18 5.33 -4.70
N ALA A 6 2.05 5.19 -4.00
CA ALA A 6 1.55 6.21 -3.09
C ALA A 6 2.51 6.43 -1.92
N VAL A 7 2.93 5.35 -1.24
CA VAL A 7 3.85 5.47 -0.11
C VAL A 7 5.18 6.11 -0.52
N VAL A 8 5.79 5.67 -1.62
CA VAL A 8 7.07 6.24 -2.08
C VAL A 8 6.91 7.68 -2.59
N GLY A 9 5.73 8.06 -3.08
CA GLY A 9 5.45 9.41 -3.58
C GLY A 9 5.07 10.42 -2.49
N GLU A 10 4.55 9.96 -1.36
CA GLU A 10 3.99 10.82 -0.30
C GLU A 10 4.86 10.87 0.97
N VAL A 11 5.69 9.86 1.22
CA VAL A 11 6.55 9.78 2.42
C VAL A 11 8.01 10.00 2.06
N ASP A 12 8.56 11.11 2.54
CA ASP A 12 9.98 11.44 2.37
C ASP A 12 10.87 10.44 3.13
N GLY A 13 12.08 10.20 2.62
CA GLY A 13 13.06 9.33 3.29
C GLY A 13 12.91 7.83 2.99
N ILE A 14 12.00 7.43 2.08
CA ILE A 14 11.90 6.08 1.55
C ILE A 14 12.64 5.99 0.22
N ARG A 15 13.62 5.08 0.15
CA ARG A 15 14.37 4.79 -1.08
C ARG A 15 13.76 3.66 -1.89
N ASP A 16 13.24 2.63 -1.22
CA ASP A 16 12.59 1.48 -1.87
C ASP A 16 11.52 0.90 -0.94
N LEU A 17 10.49 0.30 -1.54
CA LEU A 17 9.37 -0.29 -0.83
C LEU A 17 8.81 -1.49 -1.58
N GLN A 18 8.58 -2.58 -0.85
CA GLN A 18 7.81 -3.72 -1.30
C GLN A 18 6.59 -3.96 -0.43
N VAL A 19 5.43 -4.12 -1.05
CA VAL A 19 4.16 -4.44 -0.36
C VAL A 19 3.71 -5.85 -0.72
N ARG A 20 3.21 -6.58 0.29
CA ARG A 20 2.57 -7.90 0.15
C ARG A 20 1.25 -7.89 0.89
N ILE A 21 0.17 -8.24 0.18
CA ILE A 21 -1.18 -8.31 0.74
C ILE A 21 -1.65 -9.75 0.67
N LEU A 22 -2.10 -10.30 1.80
CA LEU A 22 -2.64 -11.64 1.92
C LEU A 22 -4.08 -11.58 2.43
N SER A 23 -5.04 -11.97 1.60
CA SER A 23 -6.44 -12.07 1.97
C SER A 23 -6.75 -13.37 2.72
N GLN A 24 -7.92 -13.43 3.36
CA GLN A 24 -8.49 -14.65 3.94
C GLN A 24 -9.94 -14.81 3.50
N ILE A 25 -10.32 -16.03 3.10
CA ILE A 25 -11.71 -16.35 2.73
C ILE A 25 -12.63 -16.04 3.90
N GLY A 26 -13.72 -15.32 3.63
CA GLY A 26 -14.71 -14.91 4.63
C GLY A 26 -14.38 -13.61 5.37
N ARG A 27 -13.29 -12.92 5.01
CA ARG A 27 -13.01 -11.55 5.47
C ARG A 27 -13.31 -10.50 4.38
N PRO A 28 -13.72 -9.28 4.77
CA PRO A 28 -13.78 -8.14 3.86
C PRO A 28 -12.43 -7.89 3.16
N ILE A 29 -12.48 -7.43 1.91
CA ILE A 29 -11.28 -7.25 1.07
C ILE A 29 -10.41 -6.06 1.49
N ASP A 30 -10.99 -5.09 2.18
CA ASP A 30 -10.33 -3.97 2.86
C ASP A 30 -9.67 -4.39 4.19
N GLN A 31 -9.93 -5.62 4.65
CA GLN A 31 -9.38 -6.17 5.89
C GLN A 31 -8.56 -7.44 5.61
N PRO A 32 -7.38 -7.31 4.99
CA PRO A 32 -6.53 -8.45 4.69
C PRO A 32 -6.12 -9.18 5.98
N HIS A 33 -5.73 -10.45 5.84
CA HIS A 33 -5.13 -11.19 6.94
C HIS A 33 -3.78 -10.60 7.33
N VAL A 34 -3.00 -10.17 6.33
CA VAL A 34 -1.72 -9.49 6.49
C VAL A 34 -1.56 -8.45 5.37
N ALA A 35 -1.12 -7.25 5.74
CA ALA A 35 -0.50 -6.28 4.83
C ALA A 35 0.94 -6.04 5.34
N ASP A 36 1.92 -6.54 4.60
CA ASP A 36 3.35 -6.46 4.95
C ASP A 36 4.03 -5.45 4.03
N ALA A 37 4.65 -4.43 4.63
CA ALA A 37 5.44 -3.42 3.95
C ALA A 37 6.91 -3.54 4.37
N ARG A 38 7.80 -3.70 3.37
CA ARG A 38 9.25 -3.79 3.58
C ARG A 38 9.90 -2.56 3.00
N LEU A 39 10.56 -1.81 3.87
CA LEU A 39 11.11 -0.49 3.59
C LEU A 39 12.63 -0.53 3.49
N VAL A 40 13.17 0.23 2.55
CA VAL A 40 14.57 0.64 2.53
C VAL A 40 14.57 2.15 2.66
N THR A 41 15.05 2.66 3.79
CA THR A 41 15.10 4.09 4.06
C THR A 41 16.37 4.75 3.49
N GLU A 42 16.32 6.07 3.39
CA GLU A 42 17.50 6.89 3.17
C GLU A 42 18.45 6.86 4.37
N ALA A 43 19.71 7.26 4.15
CA ALA A 43 20.70 7.29 5.21
C ALA A 43 20.31 8.29 6.30
N GLY A 44 20.22 7.82 7.56
CA GLY A 44 19.83 8.64 8.70
C GLY A 44 18.33 8.65 9.01
N VAL A 45 17.51 7.97 8.20
CA VAL A 45 16.09 7.74 8.46
C VAL A 45 15.92 6.31 8.96
N THR A 46 15.22 6.14 10.08
CA THR A 46 14.85 4.84 10.62
C THR A 46 13.43 4.47 10.20
N VAL A 47 13.09 3.19 10.28
CA VAL A 47 11.72 2.74 9.96
C VAL A 47 10.69 3.42 10.87
N GLY A 48 11.00 3.59 12.15
CA GLY A 48 10.08 4.23 13.10
C GLY A 48 9.82 5.72 12.82
N ASP A 49 10.69 6.39 12.05
CA ASP A 49 10.46 7.78 11.65
C ASP A 49 9.35 7.90 10.60
N VAL A 50 9.11 6.83 9.80
CA VAL A 50 8.15 6.83 8.68
C VAL A 50 6.98 5.87 8.87
N GLU A 51 7.04 4.99 9.88
CA GLU A 51 6.10 3.87 10.08
C GLU A 51 4.64 4.33 10.11
N SER A 52 4.31 5.34 10.92
CA SER A 52 2.93 5.81 11.05
C SER A 52 2.37 6.44 9.77
N GLU A 53 3.21 7.11 8.98
CA GLU A 53 2.80 7.68 7.69
C GLU A 53 2.53 6.59 6.66
N VAL A 54 3.42 5.58 6.60
CA VAL A 54 3.25 4.40 5.75
C VAL A 54 1.97 3.65 6.13
N GLU A 55 1.73 3.40 7.42
CA GLU A 55 0.51 2.72 7.90
C GLU A 55 -0.75 3.49 7.50
N THR A 56 -0.75 4.81 7.67
CA THR A 56 -1.89 5.67 7.30
C THR A 56 -2.23 5.55 5.83
N ILE A 57 -1.23 5.65 4.95
CA ILE A 57 -1.45 5.54 3.50
C ILE A 57 -1.95 4.14 3.12
N VAL A 58 -1.38 3.09 3.72
CA VAL A 58 -1.83 1.70 3.45
C VAL A 58 -3.29 1.52 3.85
N ASP A 59 -3.68 2.00 5.03
CA ASP A 59 -5.07 1.92 5.52
C ASP A 59 -6.03 2.72 4.63
N GLU A 60 -5.66 3.92 4.19
CA GLU A 60 -6.47 4.71 3.27
C GLU A 60 -6.68 4.00 1.92
N LYS A 61 -5.62 3.40 1.35
CA LYS A 61 -5.73 2.64 0.10
C LYS A 61 -6.54 1.36 0.26
N LEU A 62 -6.45 0.68 1.41
CA LEU A 62 -7.27 -0.50 1.70
C LEU A 62 -8.75 -0.12 1.87
N ALA A 63 -9.04 1.00 2.55
CA ALA A 63 -10.40 1.50 2.70
C ALA A 63 -11.06 1.83 1.34
N ASP A 64 -10.28 2.33 0.37
CA ASP A 64 -10.75 2.62 -0.98
C ASP A 64 -10.56 1.46 -1.99
N VAL A 65 -10.24 0.25 -1.55
CA VAL A 65 -9.93 -0.88 -2.47
C VAL A 65 -11.06 -1.20 -3.46
N THR A 66 -12.31 -0.83 -3.15
CA THR A 66 -13.44 -1.00 -4.05
C THR A 66 -13.31 -0.14 -5.32
N SER A 67 -12.64 1.02 -5.26
CA SER A 67 -12.42 1.88 -6.43
C SER A 67 -11.56 1.18 -7.50
N VAL A 68 -10.63 0.31 -7.09
CA VAL A 68 -9.83 -0.53 -7.99
C VAL A 68 -10.73 -1.44 -8.81
N THR A 69 -11.74 -2.05 -8.17
CA THR A 69 -12.72 -2.91 -8.86
C THR A 69 -13.49 -2.11 -9.90
N GLU A 70 -13.96 -0.92 -9.56
CA GLU A 70 -14.70 -0.08 -10.51
C GLU A 70 -13.85 0.36 -11.70
N ARG A 71 -12.62 0.83 -11.45
CA ARG A 71 -11.68 1.28 -12.49
C ARG A 71 -11.29 0.13 -13.41
N ALA A 72 -11.09 -1.07 -12.87
CA ALA A 72 -10.84 -2.27 -13.68
C ALA A 72 -12.03 -2.59 -14.60
N VAL A 73 -13.26 -2.52 -14.09
CA VAL A 73 -14.48 -2.74 -14.89
C VAL A 73 -14.65 -1.68 -15.98
N ARG A 74 -14.25 -0.43 -15.71
CA ARG A 74 -14.25 0.67 -16.70
C ARG A 74 -13.11 0.58 -17.72
N GLY A 75 -12.16 -0.34 -17.56
CA GLY A 75 -10.98 -0.47 -18.43
C GLY A 75 -9.93 0.63 -18.19
N GLU A 76 -9.97 1.29 -17.04
CA GLU A 76 -9.05 2.37 -16.65
C GLU A 76 -7.76 1.83 -16.00
N LEU A 77 -7.68 0.51 -15.80
CA LEU A 77 -6.52 -0.18 -15.23
C LEU A 77 -5.96 -1.21 -16.21
N THR A 78 -4.67 -1.08 -16.50
CA THR A 78 -3.89 -2.09 -17.21
C THR A 78 -3.45 -3.17 -16.23
N THR A 79 -3.60 -4.45 -16.59
CA THR A 79 -3.26 -5.58 -15.70
C THR A 79 -2.10 -6.45 -16.21
N PHE A 80 -1.53 -6.12 -17.38
CA PHE A 80 -0.37 -6.75 -18.00
C PHE A 80 0.11 -5.92 -19.20
#